data_AF-A0A1B6DW17-F1
#
_entry.id   AF-A0A1B6DW17-F1
#
_cell.length_a   1.000
_cell.length_b   1.000
_cell.length_c   1.000
_cell.angle_alpha   90.00
_cell.angle_beta   90.00
_cell.angle_gamma   90.00
#
_symmetry.space_group_name_H-M   'P 1'
#
loop_
_entity.id
_entity.type
_entity.pdbx_description
1 polymer ?
#
loop_
_entity_poly.entity_id
_entity_poly.type
_entity_poly.pdbx_seq_one_letter_code
_entity_poly.pdbx_strand_id
1 'polypeptide(L)'
;MFNAVLSVFVVTSVWYVKAHMSSSLNTTNRINVGLLLGDYEKLWYEAFEITGEIQYECRSLKPMTKERFSQIRRKIENLKLEVIFSLLTLKSNNISSPDPHFTTVQGILVGMTELDNVYLRPPTDIVAIIHGVDAKVREMLEFYIRYDDNWALNLFPKYLIRSTLPPRTYQL
;
A
#
# COMPACT_ATOMS: atom_id res chain seq x y z
N MET A 1 24.48 5.12 -60.66
CA MET A 1 24.08 3.96 -59.83
C MET A 1 24.63 3.98 -58.39
N PHE A 2 25.51 4.93 -58.02
CA PHE A 2 26.12 4.98 -56.67
C PHE A 2 25.24 5.60 -55.56
N ASN A 3 24.24 6.43 -55.90
CA ASN A 3 23.44 7.15 -54.90
C ASN A 3 22.36 6.30 -54.19
N ALA A 4 21.89 5.21 -54.82
CA ALA A 4 20.83 4.39 -54.23
C ALA A 4 21.34 3.44 -53.13
N VAL A 5 22.63 3.06 -53.17
CA VAL A 5 23.22 2.15 -52.17
C VAL A 5 23.53 2.90 -50.87
N LEU A 6 23.97 4.16 -50.97
CA LEU A 6 24.25 4.99 -49.81
C LEU A 6 22.97 5.32 -49.00
N SER A 7 21.84 5.57 -49.68
CA SER A 7 20.58 5.90 -49.01
C SER A 7 20.00 4.71 -48.22
N VAL A 8 20.18 3.48 -48.71
CA VAL A 8 19.69 2.28 -48.03
C VAL A 8 20.48 2.00 -46.75
N PHE A 9 21.80 2.21 -46.76
CA PHE A 9 22.66 2.05 -45.57
C PHE A 9 22.36 3.09 -44.47
N VAL A 10 22.04 4.33 -44.84
CA VAL A 10 21.69 5.38 -43.87
C VAL A 10 20.32 5.10 -43.23
N VAL A 11 19.34 4.62 -44.00
CA VAL A 11 18.02 4.29 -43.46
C VAL A 11 18.09 3.10 -42.52
N THR A 12 18.81 2.02 -42.87
CA THR A 12 18.92 0.84 -42.01
C THR A 12 19.68 1.10 -40.71
N SER A 13 20.72 1.94 -40.74
CA SER A 13 21.49 2.32 -39.54
C SER A 13 20.68 3.18 -38.57
N VAL A 14 19.85 4.11 -39.06
CA VAL A 14 18.94 4.89 -38.20
C VAL A 14 17.89 4.00 -37.54
N TRP A 15 17.33 3.03 -38.28
CA TRP A 15 16.39 2.05 -37.69
C TRP A 15 17.07 1.14 -36.66
N TYR A 16 18.31 0.72 -36.90
CA TYR A 16 19.07 -0.11 -35.96
C TYR A 16 19.41 0.65 -34.67
N VAL A 17 19.84 1.91 -34.76
CA VAL A 17 20.09 2.77 -33.58
C VAL A 17 18.79 3.04 -32.82
N LYS A 18 17.67 3.29 -33.52
CA LYS A 18 16.36 3.50 -32.89
C LYS A 18 15.84 2.23 -32.21
N ALA A 19 16.04 1.05 -32.82
CA ALA A 19 15.71 -0.23 -32.21
C ALA A 19 16.61 -0.53 -30.99
N HIS A 20 17.91 -0.19 -31.04
CA HIS A 20 18.82 -0.37 -29.92
C HIS A 20 18.55 0.61 -28.76
N MET A 21 18.19 1.86 -29.05
CA MET A 21 17.73 2.83 -28.02
C MET A 21 16.39 2.41 -27.42
N SER A 22 15.50 1.79 -28.21
CA SER A 22 14.23 1.22 -27.71
C SER A 22 14.48 -0.05 -26.88
N SER A 23 15.50 -0.83 -27.23
CA SER A 23 15.93 -2.01 -26.48
C SER A 23 16.63 -1.66 -25.16
N SER A 24 17.41 -0.57 -25.11
CA SER A 24 18.07 -0.11 -23.87
C SER A 24 17.10 0.54 -22.88
N LEU A 25 15.89 0.94 -23.31
CA LEU A 25 14.81 1.37 -22.43
C LEU A 25 14.11 0.20 -21.72
N ASN A 26 14.21 -1.02 -22.28
CA ASN A 26 13.62 -2.24 -21.70
C ASN A 26 14.57 -3.01 -20.77
N THR A 27 15.77 -2.49 -20.52
CA THR A 27 16.62 -2.92 -19.40
C THR A 27 16.35 -2.04 -18.17
N THR A 28 15.08 -1.69 -17.95
CA THR A 28 14.63 -1.17 -16.67
C THR A 28 14.86 -2.31 -15.67
N ASN A 29 15.88 -2.15 -14.83
CA ASN A 29 15.93 -2.84 -13.54
C ASN A 29 14.50 -2.88 -13.01
N ARG A 30 13.92 -4.07 -12.87
CA ARG A 30 12.62 -4.20 -12.20
C ARG A 30 12.84 -3.64 -10.81
N ILE A 31 12.46 -2.38 -10.60
CA ILE A 31 12.58 -1.74 -9.30
C ILE A 31 11.72 -2.61 -8.39
N ASN A 32 12.35 -3.24 -7.40
CA ASN A 32 11.59 -3.96 -6.40
C ASN A 32 10.88 -2.90 -5.56
N VAL A 33 9.62 -2.64 -5.91
CA VAL A 33 8.81 -1.58 -5.30
C VAL A 33 8.60 -1.84 -3.79
N GLY A 34 8.61 -3.11 -3.37
CA GLY A 34 8.61 -3.46 -1.94
C GLY A 34 9.87 -2.95 -1.23
N LEU A 35 11.06 -3.19 -1.80
CA LEU A 35 12.32 -2.65 -1.26
C LEU A 35 12.37 -1.12 -1.32
N LEU A 36 11.76 -0.51 -2.34
CA LEU A 36 11.70 0.95 -2.47
C LEU A 36 10.86 1.59 -1.35
N LEU A 37 9.74 0.95 -0.97
CA LEU A 37 8.86 1.42 0.08
C LEU A 37 9.36 1.06 1.49
N GLY A 38 10.28 0.10 1.62
CA GLY A 38 10.79 -0.35 2.90
C GLY A 38 9.73 -1.15 3.67
N ASP A 39 9.30 -0.65 4.83
CA ASP A 39 8.27 -1.28 5.67
C ASP A 39 6.85 -1.01 5.14
N TYR A 40 6.59 -1.32 3.85
CA TYR A 40 5.24 -1.21 3.27
C TYR A 40 4.21 -2.06 4.04
N GLU A 41 4.66 -3.12 4.71
CA GLU A 41 3.85 -4.01 5.53
C GLU A 41 3.18 -3.28 6.70
N LYS A 42 3.89 -2.28 7.24
CA LYS A 42 3.41 -1.46 8.34
C LYS A 42 2.12 -0.73 7.96
N LEU A 43 2.00 -0.29 6.71
CA LEU A 43 0.86 0.51 6.25
C LEU A 43 -0.47 -0.25 6.36
N TRP A 44 -0.52 -1.49 5.88
CA TRP A 44 -1.73 -2.30 5.97
C TRP A 44 -1.94 -2.85 7.38
N TYR A 45 -0.86 -3.13 8.12
CA TYR A 45 -0.97 -3.59 9.51
C TYR A 45 -1.59 -2.51 10.41
N GLU A 46 -1.06 -1.29 10.38
CA GLU A 46 -1.61 -0.18 11.18
C GLU A 46 -3.02 0.20 10.73
N ALA A 47 -3.33 0.09 9.44
CA ALA A 47 -4.69 0.28 8.95
C ALA A 47 -5.68 -0.72 9.60
N PHE A 48 -5.31 -2.01 9.68
CA PHE A 48 -6.12 -3.03 10.36
C PHE A 48 -6.21 -2.79 11.87
N GLU A 49 -5.14 -2.33 12.53
CA GLU A 49 -5.21 -1.98 13.95
C GLU A 49 -6.22 -0.85 14.19
N ILE A 50 -6.21 0.19 13.35
CA ILE A 50 -7.14 1.31 13.43
C ILE A 50 -8.58 0.84 13.20
N THR A 51 -8.85 0.07 12.14
CA THR A 51 -10.21 -0.41 11.88
C THR A 51 -10.71 -1.35 12.98
N GLY A 52 -9.83 -2.21 13.50
CA GLY A 52 -10.11 -3.09 14.65
C GLY A 52 -10.43 -2.32 15.93
N GLU A 53 -9.69 -1.24 16.23
CA GLU A 53 -9.98 -0.37 17.37
C GLU A 53 -11.34 0.32 17.23
N ILE A 54 -11.67 0.87 16.07
CA ILE A 54 -12.98 1.49 15.84
C ILE A 54 -14.09 0.45 15.98
N GLN A 55 -13.91 -0.75 15.40
CA GLN A 55 -14.89 -1.82 15.49
C GLN A 55 -15.11 -2.28 16.94
N TYR A 56 -14.05 -2.39 17.74
CA TYR A 56 -14.14 -2.71 19.16
C TYR A 56 -14.97 -1.66 19.92
N GLU A 57 -14.68 -0.39 19.71
CA GLU A 57 -15.39 0.72 20.36
C GLU A 57 -16.86 0.79 19.94
N CYS A 58 -17.19 0.50 18.68
CA CYS A 58 -18.58 0.46 18.21
C CYS A 58 -19.39 -0.73 18.75
N ARG A 59 -18.74 -1.82 19.14
CA ARG A 59 -19.37 -3.01 19.74
C ARG A 59 -19.45 -2.92 21.27
N SER A 60 -18.69 -2.01 21.89
CA SER A 60 -18.76 -1.75 23.31
C SER A 60 -20.14 -1.25 23.71
N LEU A 61 -20.69 -1.76 24.82
CA LEU A 61 -21.93 -1.23 25.42
C LEU A 61 -21.77 0.20 25.95
N LYS A 62 -20.53 0.71 26.03
CA LYS A 62 -20.22 2.06 26.49
C LYS A 62 -19.90 2.96 25.30
N PRO A 63 -20.44 4.19 25.25
CA PRO A 63 -20.10 5.15 24.21
C PRO A 63 -18.61 5.51 24.27
N MET A 64 -17.99 5.64 23.10
CA MET A 64 -16.59 6.04 22.95
C MET A 64 -16.35 7.41 23.60
N THR A 65 -15.29 7.53 24.40
CA THR A 65 -14.94 8.81 25.03
C THR A 65 -14.29 9.77 24.03
N LYS A 66 -14.34 11.08 24.30
CA LYS A 66 -13.67 12.09 23.46
C LYS A 66 -12.16 11.88 23.41
N GLU A 67 -11.58 11.45 24.53
CA GLU A 67 -10.15 11.15 24.66
C GLU A 67 -9.78 9.97 23.76
N ARG A 68 -10.59 8.90 23.79
CA ARG A 68 -10.37 7.71 22.95
C ARG A 68 -10.50 8.03 21.47
N PHE A 69 -11.52 8.81 21.11
CA PHE A 69 -11.69 9.30 19.76
C PHE A 69 -10.48 10.14 19.29
N SER A 70 -9.98 11.05 20.11
CA SER A 70 -8.78 11.86 19.82
C SER A 70 -7.52 11.00 19.60
N GLN A 71 -7.40 9.87 20.31
CA GLN A 71 -6.29 8.93 20.12
C GLN A 71 -6.40 8.21 18.76
N ILE A 72 -7.58 7.68 18.42
CA ILE A 72 -7.81 7.00 17.14
C ILE A 72 -7.57 7.98 15.98
N ARG A 73 -8.09 9.21 16.08
CA ARG A 73 -7.87 10.24 15.05
C ARG A 73 -6.39 10.55 14.85
N ARG A 74 -5.60 10.61 15.92
CA ARG A 74 -4.14 10.79 15.80
C ARG A 74 -3.47 9.64 15.07
N LYS A 75 -3.90 8.39 15.31
CA LYS A 75 -3.39 7.22 14.58
C LYS A 75 -3.72 7.31 13.08
N ILE A 76 -4.95 7.70 12.75
CA ILE A 76 -5.37 7.92 11.35
C ILE A 76 -4.49 8.98 10.67
N GLU A 77 -4.29 10.13 11.29
CA GLU A 77 -3.46 11.20 10.69
C GLU A 77 -1.99 10.78 10.54
N ASN A 78 -1.43 10.08 11.53
CA ASN A 78 -0.06 9.56 11.42
C ASN A 78 0.07 8.59 10.25
N LEU A 79 -0.85 7.63 10.12
CA LEU A 79 -0.83 6.67 9.01
C LEU A 79 -1.02 7.37 7.67
N LYS A 80 -1.90 8.38 7.57
CA LYS A 80 -2.07 9.18 6.34
C LYS A 80 -0.75 9.84 5.92
N LEU A 81 0.00 10.41 6.86
CA LEU A 81 1.32 11.00 6.57
C LEU A 81 2.29 9.95 6.03
N GLU A 82 2.37 8.77 6.65
CA GLU A 82 3.24 7.68 6.20
C GLU A 82 2.87 7.19 4.78
N VAL A 83 1.57 7.07 4.51
CA VAL A 83 1.08 6.73 3.16
C VAL A 83 1.42 7.83 2.15
N ILE A 84 1.27 9.10 2.51
CA ILE A 84 1.65 10.22 1.64
C ILE A 84 3.15 10.19 1.32
N PHE A 85 4.01 9.96 2.32
CA PHE A 85 5.44 9.80 2.08
C PHE A 85 5.73 8.64 1.13
N SER A 86 5.06 7.51 1.32
CA SER A 86 5.18 6.34 0.43
C SER A 86 4.79 6.68 -1.01
N LEU A 87 3.67 7.38 -1.22
CA LEU A 87 3.23 7.82 -2.55
C LEU A 87 4.20 8.83 -3.19
N LEU A 88 4.82 9.71 -2.40
CA LEU A 88 5.84 10.64 -2.88
C LEU A 88 7.11 9.90 -3.32
N THR A 89 7.54 8.89 -2.56
CA THR A 89 8.66 8.01 -2.91
C THR A 89 8.39 7.25 -4.21
N LEU A 90 7.17 6.74 -4.41
CA LEU A 90 6.80 6.11 -5.68
C LEU A 90 6.89 7.11 -6.84
N LYS A 91 6.29 8.30 -6.68
CA LYS A 91 6.32 9.34 -7.72
C LYS A 91 7.72 9.80 -8.10
N SER A 92 8.62 9.96 -7.13
CA SER A 92 10.01 10.36 -7.39
C SER A 92 10.79 9.28 -8.16
N ASN A 93 10.27 8.06 -8.20
CA ASN A 93 10.81 6.93 -8.97
C ASN A 93 9.98 6.61 -10.23
N ASN A 94 9.18 7.57 -10.73
CA ASN A 94 8.31 7.43 -11.90
C ASN A 94 7.20 6.37 -11.76
N ILE A 95 6.89 5.94 -10.54
CA ILE A 95 5.76 5.05 -10.25
C ILE A 95 4.58 5.92 -9.84
N SER A 96 3.57 6.01 -10.70
CA SER A 96 2.39 6.86 -10.50
C SER A 96 1.15 6.21 -11.12
N SER A 97 -0.03 6.77 -10.89
CA SER A 97 -1.26 6.28 -11.53
C SER A 97 -1.09 6.19 -13.06
N PRO A 98 -1.43 5.06 -13.70
CA PRO A 98 -2.27 3.96 -13.20
C PRO A 98 -1.51 2.74 -12.62
N ASP A 99 -0.25 2.88 -12.21
CA ASP A 99 0.55 1.77 -11.69
C ASP A 99 -0.11 1.08 -10.47
N PRO A 100 -0.25 -0.26 -10.47
CA PRO A 100 -0.91 -0.99 -9.39
C PRO A 100 -0.29 -0.79 -8.00
N HIS A 101 1.03 -0.61 -7.88
CA HIS A 101 1.67 -0.32 -6.60
C HIS A 101 1.21 1.03 -6.06
N PHE A 102 1.15 2.03 -6.95
CA PHE A 102 0.69 3.37 -6.59
C PHE A 102 -0.79 3.36 -6.19
N THR A 103 -1.65 2.73 -6.99
CA THR A 103 -3.10 2.71 -6.73
C THR A 103 -3.45 1.96 -5.44
N THR A 104 -2.72 0.88 -5.16
CA THR A 104 -2.91 0.07 -3.95
C THR A 104 -2.56 0.87 -2.69
N VAL A 105 -1.40 1.53 -2.66
CA VAL A 105 -1.01 2.41 -1.54
C VAL A 105 -1.97 3.59 -1.41
N GLN A 106 -2.42 4.16 -2.54
CA GLN A 106 -3.40 5.24 -2.55
C GLN A 106 -4.76 4.79 -1.98
N GLY A 107 -5.14 3.52 -2.16
CA GLY A 107 -6.33 2.93 -1.57
C GLY A 107 -6.36 3.07 -0.04
N ILE A 108 -5.21 2.89 0.64
CA ILE A 108 -5.12 3.10 2.09
C ILE A 108 -5.41 4.54 2.47
N LEU A 109 -4.85 5.51 1.75
CA LEU A 109 -5.08 6.95 2.01
C LEU A 109 -6.57 7.31 1.87
N VAL A 110 -7.23 6.77 0.83
CA VAL A 110 -8.67 6.96 0.62
C VAL A 110 -9.45 6.35 1.79
N GLY A 111 -9.14 5.11 2.17
CA GLY A 111 -9.81 4.44 3.30
C GLY A 111 -9.64 5.19 4.62
N MET A 112 -8.43 5.69 4.92
CA MET A 112 -8.20 6.49 6.13
C MET A 112 -8.98 7.81 6.13
N THR A 113 -9.11 8.44 4.97
CA THR A 113 -9.92 9.66 4.81
C THR A 113 -11.40 9.39 5.05
N GLU A 114 -11.91 8.21 4.66
CA GLU A 114 -13.29 7.78 4.96
C GLU A 114 -13.53 7.64 6.49
N LEU A 115 -12.49 7.34 7.27
CA LEU A 115 -12.55 7.18 8.73
C LEU A 115 -12.46 8.49 9.52
N ASP A 116 -11.96 9.60 8.94
CA ASP A 116 -11.72 10.87 9.66
C ASP A 116 -12.94 11.37 10.45
N ASN A 117 -14.14 11.11 9.93
CA ASN A 117 -15.41 11.57 10.51
C ASN A 117 -16.35 10.42 10.92
N VAL A 118 -15.81 9.21 11.11
CA VAL A 118 -16.61 7.99 11.39
C VAL A 118 -17.45 8.12 12.66
N TYR A 119 -16.96 8.83 13.67
CA TYR A 119 -17.63 9.07 14.95
C TYR A 119 -18.89 9.94 14.88
N LEU A 120 -19.08 10.68 13.78
CA LEU A 120 -20.27 11.51 13.55
C LEU A 120 -21.40 10.72 12.87
N ARG A 121 -21.15 9.45 12.52
CA ARG A 121 -22.07 8.62 11.74
C ARG A 121 -22.83 7.63 12.63
N PRO A 122 -24.01 7.18 12.21
CA PRO A 122 -24.73 6.12 12.91
C PRO A 122 -23.95 4.79 12.87
N PRO A 123 -24.10 3.91 13.86
CA PRO A 123 -23.32 2.66 13.95
C PRO A 123 -23.37 1.76 12.71
N THR A 124 -24.51 1.71 12.00
CA THR A 124 -24.67 0.93 10.76
C THR A 124 -23.74 1.41 9.65
N ASP A 125 -23.57 2.73 9.53
CA ASP A 125 -22.72 3.34 8.52
C ASP A 125 -21.25 3.13 8.87
N ILE A 126 -20.91 3.14 10.16
CA ILE A 126 -19.55 2.89 10.63
C ILE A 126 -19.08 1.50 10.22
N VAL A 127 -19.92 0.47 10.41
CA VAL A 127 -19.58 -0.91 10.01
C VAL A 127 -19.37 -1.00 8.50
N ALA A 128 -20.24 -0.38 7.70
CA ALA A 128 -20.10 -0.36 6.25
C ALA A 128 -18.80 0.33 5.79
N ILE A 129 -18.44 1.45 6.42
CA ILE A 129 -17.18 2.16 6.14
C ILE A 129 -15.99 1.29 6.52
N ILE A 130 -15.98 0.70 7.72
CA ILE A 130 -14.90 -0.20 8.16
C ILE A 130 -14.72 -1.34 7.16
N HIS A 131 -15.81 -1.98 6.74
CA HIS A 131 -15.73 -3.04 5.72
C HIS A 131 -15.15 -2.54 4.39
N GLY A 132 -15.52 -1.33 3.97
CA GLY A 132 -14.98 -0.69 2.77
C GLY A 132 -13.50 -0.36 2.87
N VAL A 133 -13.02 0.01 4.06
CA VAL A 133 -11.59 0.22 4.33
C VAL A 133 -10.86 -1.11 4.38
N ASP A 134 -11.34 -2.08 5.16
CA ASP A 134 -10.75 -3.42 5.29
C ASP A 134 -10.59 -4.12 3.93
N ALA A 135 -11.51 -3.90 2.99
CA ALA A 135 -11.39 -4.41 1.62
C ALA A 135 -10.17 -3.83 0.90
N LYS A 136 -9.92 -2.52 1.02
CA LYS A 136 -8.73 -1.85 0.42
C LYS A 136 -7.44 -2.28 1.11
N VAL A 137 -7.48 -2.46 2.45
CA VAL A 137 -6.33 -2.96 3.21
C VAL A 137 -5.98 -4.39 2.80
N ARG A 138 -6.99 -5.26 2.63
CA ARG A 138 -6.81 -6.63 2.15
C ARG A 138 -6.29 -6.68 0.72
N GLU A 139 -6.79 -5.82 -0.16
CA GLU A 139 -6.27 -5.67 -1.52
C GLU A 139 -4.77 -5.36 -1.51
N MET A 140 -4.32 -4.46 -0.63
CA MET A 140 -2.90 -4.18 -0.44
C MET A 140 -2.10 -5.36 0.07
N LEU A 141 -2.60 -6.02 1.12
CA LEU A 141 -1.97 -7.22 1.67
C LEU A 141 -1.79 -8.30 0.59
N GLU A 142 -2.87 -8.66 -0.11
CA GLU A 142 -2.85 -9.68 -1.16
C GLU A 142 -1.98 -9.27 -2.36
N PHE A 143 -1.93 -7.99 -2.68
CA PHE A 143 -1.08 -7.48 -3.74
C PHE A 143 0.40 -7.66 -3.38
N TYR A 144 0.86 -7.16 -2.24
CA TYR A 144 2.27 -7.23 -1.90
C TYR A 144 2.76 -8.62 -1.47
N ILE A 145 1.90 -9.46 -0.86
CA ILE A 145 2.21 -10.87 -0.59
C ILE A 145 2.59 -11.62 -1.89
N ARG A 146 1.93 -11.29 -3.01
CA ARG A 146 2.22 -11.91 -4.32
C ARG A 146 3.49 -11.39 -4.98
N TYR A 147 4.01 -10.24 -4.54
CA TYR A 147 5.17 -9.58 -5.14
C TYR A 147 6.47 -9.80 -4.34
N ASP A 148 6.39 -10.16 -3.06
CA ASP A 148 7.56 -10.49 -2.23
C ASP A 148 7.62 -12.01 -2.02
N ASP A 149 8.48 -12.70 -2.78
CA ASP A 149 8.69 -14.16 -2.65
C ASP A 149 9.14 -14.58 -1.22
N ASN A 150 9.62 -13.63 -0.41
CA ASN A 150 10.05 -13.85 0.97
C ASN A 150 9.09 -13.24 2.02
N TRP A 151 7.87 -12.84 1.64
CA TRP A 151 6.91 -12.17 2.54
C TRP A 151 6.74 -12.91 3.88
N ALA A 152 6.63 -14.24 3.85
CA ALA A 152 6.48 -15.05 5.06
C ALA A 152 7.68 -14.93 6.00
N LEU A 153 8.91 -14.91 5.48
CA LEU A 153 10.12 -14.79 6.30
C LEU A 153 10.26 -13.40 6.95
N ASN A 154 9.69 -12.36 6.35
CA ASN A 154 9.71 -10.98 6.86
C ASN A 154 8.59 -10.69 7.87
N LEU A 155 7.40 -11.26 7.65
CA LEU A 155 6.20 -11.05 8.47
C LEU A 155 6.18 -11.85 9.76
N PHE A 156 6.55 -13.13 9.72
CA PHE A 156 6.41 -14.03 10.88
C PHE A 156 7.28 -13.64 12.08
N PRO A 157 8.53 -13.13 11.94
CA PRO A 157 9.33 -12.73 13.10
C PRO A 157 8.98 -11.32 13.63
N LYS A 158 8.70 -10.35 12.75
CA LYS A 158 8.54 -8.93 13.15
C LYS A 158 7.27 -8.65 13.96
N TYR A 159 6.17 -9.32 13.64
CA TYR A 159 4.86 -8.99 14.23
C TYR A 159 4.35 -10.03 15.24
N LEU A 160 4.90 -11.26 15.24
CA LEU A 160 4.52 -12.31 16.20
C LEU A 160 5.21 -12.13 17.56
N ILE A 161 6.37 -11.44 17.60
CA ILE A 161 7.06 -11.08 18.86
C ILE A 161 6.31 -9.97 19.62
N ARG A 162 5.51 -9.14 18.94
CA ARG A 162 4.63 -8.16 19.60
C ARG A 162 3.31 -8.76 20.09
N SER A 163 2.93 -9.94 19.59
CA SER A 163 1.72 -10.65 20.00
C SER A 163 1.99 -11.76 21.03
N THR A 164 2.94 -11.58 21.96
CA THR A 164 2.97 -12.39 23.19
C THR A 164 1.79 -12.01 24.08
N LEU A 165 0.58 -12.28 23.58
CA LEU A 165 -0.58 -12.58 24.40
C LEU A 165 -0.17 -13.78 25.28
N PRO A 166 -0.41 -13.72 26.60
CA PRO A 166 -0.20 -14.89 27.43
C PRO A 166 -1.01 -16.06 26.86
N PRO A 167 -0.46 -17.29 26.87
CA PRO A 167 -1.17 -18.44 26.34
C PRO A 167 -2.52 -18.54 27.06
N ARG A 168 -3.61 -18.50 26.29
CA ARG A 168 -4.93 -18.89 26.81
C ARG A 168 -4.83 -20.36 27.18
N THR A 169 -4.66 -20.64 28.46
CA THR A 169 -4.98 -21.93 29.04
C THR A 169 -6.47 -22.16 28.87
N TYR A 170 -6.83 -22.86 27.79
CA TYR A 170 -8.12 -23.53 27.71
C TYR A 170 -8.05 -24.73 28.66
N GLN A 171 -8.61 -24.59 29.85
CA GLN A 171 -8.99 -25.75 30.66
C GLN A 171 -10.42 -26.14 30.22
N LEU A 172 -10.53 -27.41 29.82
CA LEU A 172 -11.80 -28.12 29.54
C LEU A 172 -12.65 -28.23 30.80
#